data_AF-A0A965WHD9-F1
#
_entry.id   AF-A0A965WHD9-F1
#
_cell.length_a   1.000
_cell.length_b   1.000
_cell.length_c   1.000
_cell.angle_alpha   90.00
_cell.angle_beta   90.00
_cell.angle_gamma   90.00
#
_symmetry.space_group_name_H-M   'P 1'
#
loop_
_entity.id
_entity.type
_entity.pdbx_description
1 polymer ?
#
loop_
_entity_poly.entity_id
_entity_poly.type
_entity_poly.pdbx_seq_one_letter_code
_entity_poly.pdbx_strand_id
1 'polypeptide(L)' 'MEQENYENNNDRKIESVYSTRVRAGKRRTYFFDVRATRSNDYFLTITESRKRFDNNGYDRHKVFIY' A
#
# COMPACT_ATOMS: atom_id res chain seq x y z
N MET A 1 0.10 1.34 -20.04
CA MET A 1 0.54 0.78 -18.74
C MET A 1 -0.72 0.49 -17.95
N GLU A 2 -1.13 -0.77 -17.92
CA GLU A 2 -2.37 -1.18 -17.26
C GLU A 2 -2.19 -1.15 -15.73
N GLN A 3 -3.09 -0.44 -15.04
CA GLN A 3 -3.16 -0.42 -13.59
C GLN A 3 -3.81 -1.73 -13.13
N GLU A 4 -3.01 -2.70 -12.71
CA GLU A 4 -3.52 -3.84 -11.96
C GLU A 4 -3.93 -3.38 -10.56
N ASN A 5 -5.23 -3.36 -10.29
CA ASN A 5 -5.80 -3.18 -8.95
C ASN A 5 -5.42 -4.39 -8.07
N TYR A 6 -4.52 -4.19 -7.09
CA TYR A 6 -4.20 -5.19 -6.08
C TYR A 6 -5.22 -5.08 -4.94
N GLU A 7 -6.34 -5.80 -5.07
CA GLU A 7 -7.35 -5.89 -4.02
C GLU A 7 -6.80 -6.65 -2.80
N ASN A 8 -6.42 -5.91 -1.76
CA ASN A 8 -6.18 -6.46 -0.43
C ASN A 8 -7.55 -6.69 0.24
N ASN A 9 -8.03 -7.93 0.22
CA ASN A 9 -9.37 -8.36 0.65
C ASN A 9 -9.75 -8.08 2.13
N ASN A 10 -8.93 -7.37 2.91
CA ASN A 10 -9.18 -7.07 4.33
C ASN A 10 -9.47 -5.58 4.65
N ASP A 11 -9.49 -4.66 3.68
CA ASP A 11 -9.70 -3.21 3.90
C ASP A 11 -11.04 -2.70 3.32
N ARG A 12 -12.12 -3.50 3.37
CA ARG A 12 -13.47 -3.16 2.84
C ARG A 12 -14.22 -2.05 3.61
N LYS A 13 -13.61 -0.87 3.80
CA LYS A 13 -14.42 0.33 4.13
C LYS A 13 -13.85 1.71 3.77
N ILE A 14 -12.65 1.84 3.25
CA ILE A 14 -12.18 3.13 2.70
C ILE A 14 -11.42 2.82 1.43
N GLU A 15 -12.13 2.87 0.32
CA GLU A 15 -11.56 2.83 -1.02
C GLU A 15 -10.57 4.00 -1.14
N SER A 16 -9.33 3.71 -1.51
CA SER A 16 -8.33 4.74 -1.74
C SER A 16 -8.71 5.56 -2.97
N VAL A 17 -8.57 6.88 -2.89
CA VAL A 17 -8.81 7.81 -4.01
C VAL A 17 -7.80 7.58 -5.12
N TYR A 18 -6.58 7.18 -4.74
CA TYR A 18 -5.53 6.74 -5.66
C TYR A 18 -4.71 5.65 -4.97
N SER A 19 -4.33 4.61 -5.71
CA SER A 19 -3.38 3.60 -5.23
C SER A 19 -2.37 3.29 -6.33
N THR A 20 -1.10 3.18 -5.94
CA THR A 20 -0.06 2.71 -6.84
C THR A 20 0.90 1.75 -6.15
N ARG A 21 1.30 0.72 -6.90
CA ARG A 21 2.26 -0.29 -6.46
C ARG A 21 3.59 -0.07 -7.17
N VAL A 22 4.65 0.07 -6.39
CA VAL A 22 6.01 0.25 -6.90
C VAL A 22 6.90 -0.90 -6.42
N ARG A 23 7.43 -1.69 -7.35
CA ARG A 23 8.48 -2.67 -7.01
C ARG A 23 9.81 -1.94 -6.83
N ALA A 24 10.50 -2.23 -5.74
CA ALA A 24 11.82 -1.68 -5.43
C ALA A 24 12.83 -2.82 -5.24
N GLY A 25 13.44 -3.23 -6.34
CA GLY A 25 14.34 -4.37 -6.36
C GLY A 25 13.61 -5.71 -6.14
N LYS A 26 14.37 -6.74 -5.74
CA LYS A 26 13.88 -8.13 -5.69
C LYS A 26 12.98 -8.43 -4.48
N ARG A 27 13.05 -7.61 -3.42
CA ARG A 27 12.54 -7.98 -2.10
C ARG A 27 11.67 -6.93 -1.44
N ARG A 28 11.44 -5.79 -2.07
CA ARG A 28 10.55 -4.75 -1.55
C ARG A 28 9.51 -4.38 -2.59
N THR A 29 8.28 -4.21 -2.11
CA THR A 29 7.19 -3.62 -2.86
C THR A 29 6.57 -2.56 -1.98
N TYR A 30 6.45 -1.34 -2.50
CA TYR A 30 5.78 -0.23 -1.86
C TYR A 30 4.37 -0.09 -2.42
N PHE A 31 3.43 0.27 -1.55
CA PHE A 31 2.06 0.63 -1.89
C PHE A 31 1.85 2.05 -1.39
N PHE A 32 1.51 2.96 -2.29
CA PHE A 32 1.22 4.35 -1.99
C PHE A 32 -0.27 4.57 -2.21
N ASP A 33 -0.99 4.83 -1.13
CA ASP A 33 -2.43 5.03 -1.15
C ASP A 33 -2.75 6.46 -0.70
N VAL A 34 -3.47 7.22 -1.53
CA VAL A 34 -4.11 8.48 -1.13
C VAL A 34 -5.52 8.16 -0.66
N ARG A 35 -5.85 8.55 0.56
CA ARG A 35 -7.15 8.26 1.19
C ARG A 35 -7.79 9.56 1.67
N ALA A 36 -9.11 9.61 1.62
CA ALA A 36 -9.88 10.72 2.16
C ALA A 36 -10.31 10.41 3.61
N THR A 37 -10.25 11.42 4.49
CA THR A 37 -10.90 11.39 5.80
C THR A 37 -12.41 11.59 5.64
N ARG A 38 -13.17 11.47 6.73
CA ARG A 38 -14.61 11.80 6.73
C ARG A 38 -14.89 13.29 6.43
N SER A 39 -13.94 14.18 6.74
CA SER A 39 -13.99 15.61 6.44
C SER A 39 -13.54 15.96 5.02
N ASN A 40 -13.23 14.95 4.20
CA ASN A 40 -12.74 15.09 2.83
C ASN A 40 -11.33 15.71 2.72
N ASP A 41 -10.54 15.63 3.80
CA ASP A 41 -9.10 15.90 3.76
C ASP A 41 -8.34 14.68 3.24
N TYR A 42 -7.20 14.89 2.58
CA TYR A 42 -6.41 13.79 2.02
C TYR A 42 -5.19 13.50 2.89
N PHE A 43 -4.92 12.21 3.08
CA PHE A 43 -3.70 11.73 3.73
C PHE A 43 -3.07 10.60 2.91
N LEU A 44 -1.75 10.46 3.03
CA LEU A 44 -0.98 9.42 2.35
C LEU A 44 -0.71 8.26 3.30
N THR A 45 -0.99 7.05 2.83
CA THR A 45 -0.52 5.81 3.47
C THR A 45 0.57 5.19 2.60
N ILE A 46 1.71 4.88 3.21
CA ILE A 46 2.81 4.17 2.56
C ILE A 46 2.95 2.81 3.24
N THR A 47 2.81 1.73 2.49
CA THR A 47 3.05 0.37 2.99
C THR A 47 4.26 -0.24 2.30
N GLU A 48 5.29 -0.64 3.05
CA GLU A 48 6.36 -1.51 2.56
C GLU A 48 5.99 -2.97 2.83
N SER A 49 6.03 -3.81 1.79
CA SER A 49 6.07 -5.27 1.91
C SER A 49 7.48 -5.74 1.58
N ARG A 50 8.19 -6.27 2.57
CA ARG A 50 9.57 -6.73 2.46
C ARG A 50 9.62 -8.25 2.55
N LYS A 51 10.03 -8.94 1.49
CA LYS A 51 10.24 -10.39 1.50
C LYS A 51 11.34 -10.76 2.49
N ARG A 52 11.07 -11.71 3.40
CA ARG A 52 12.05 -12.19 4.38
C ARG A 52 13.20 -12.99 3.75
N PHE A 53 14.32 -13.11 4.46
CA PHE A 53 15.55 -13.75 3.94
C PHE A 53 15.42 -15.27 3.87
N ASP A 54 14.67 -15.84 4.80
CA ASP A 54 14.29 -17.26 4.88
C ASP A 54 13.28 -17.67 3.80
N ASN A 55 12.93 -16.77 2.87
CA ASN A 55 11.87 -16.92 1.87
C ASN A 55 10.48 -17.23 2.45
N ASN A 56 10.30 -17.13 3.76
CA ASN A 56 9.06 -17.49 4.43
C ASN A 56 8.22 -16.23 4.71
N GLY A 57 7.59 -15.71 3.66
CA GLY A 57 6.64 -14.62 3.74
C GLY A 57 7.26 -13.20 3.69
N TYR A 58 6.52 -12.24 4.23
CA TYR A 58 6.79 -10.80 4.10
C TYR A 58 6.60 -10.07 5.42
N ASP A 59 7.50 -9.13 5.72
CA ASP A 59 7.28 -8.12 6.75
C ASP A 59 6.49 -6.95 6.15
N ARG A 60 5.55 -6.39 6.91
CA ARG A 60 4.76 -5.24 6.49
C ARG A 60 5.02 -4.06 7.42
N HIS A 61 5.42 -2.93 6.86
CA HIS A 61 5.57 -1.66 7.57
C HIS A 61 4.61 -0.65 6.97
N LYS A 62 3.85 0.09 7.80
CA LYS A 62 2.87 1.07 7.35
C LYS A 62 3.14 2.42 8.01
N VAL A 63 3.20 3.46 7.20
CA VAL A 63 3.39 4.86 7.61
C VAL A 63 2.17 5.66 7.15
N PHE A 64 1.72 6.57 8.00
CA PHE A 64 0.64 7.52 7.71
C PHE A 64 1.22 8.94 7.75
N ILE A 65 0.87 9.73 6.74
CA ILE A 65 1.22 11.15 6.64
C ILE A 65 -0.09 11.90 6.45
N TYR A 66 -0.45 12.71 7.44
CA TYR A 66 -1.65 13.55 7.46
C TYR A 66 -1.34 14.95 6.94
#